data_AF-A0A948ZZA4-F1
#
_entry.id   AF-A0A948ZZA4-F1
#
_cell.length_a   1.000
_cell.length_b   1.000
_cell.length_c   1.000
_cell.angle_alpha   90.00
_cell.angle_beta   90.00
_cell.angle_gamma   90.00
#
_symmetry.space_group_name_H-M   'P 1'
#
loop_
_entity.id
_entity.type
_entity.pdbx_description
1 polymer ?
#
loop_
_entity_poly.entity_id
_entity_poly.type
_entity_poly.pdbx_seq_one_letter_code
_entity_poly.pdbx_strand_id
1 'polypeptide(L)' 'MRLACPTCGNDTDFVEVADGVILTTHYVQNDDCSFSQDGDESQILGEIRFFCGECNADLTRFHQRFVEMLF' A
#
# COMPACT_ATOMS: atom_id res chain seq x y z
N MET A 1 -1.82 16.26 -9.96
CA MET A 1 -1.95 15.16 -10.94
C MET A 1 -2.91 14.15 -10.32
N ARG A 2 -3.89 13.61 -11.05
CA ARG A 2 -4.88 12.65 -10.51
C ARG A 2 -4.69 11.29 -11.16
N LEU A 3 -4.78 10.21 -10.38
CA LEU A 3 -4.84 8.86 -10.91
C LEU A 3 -6.27 8.58 -11.39
N ALA A 4 -6.42 8.16 -12.64
CA ALA A 4 -7.70 7.74 -13.21
C ALA A 4 -7.53 6.36 -13.85
N CYS A 5 -8.54 5.50 -13.68
CA CYS A 5 -8.60 4.18 -14.26
C CYS A 5 -8.70 4.30 -15.79
N PRO A 6 -7.76 3.73 -16.56
CA PRO A 6 -7.79 3.78 -18.02
C PRO A 6 -8.92 2.95 -18.64
N THR A 7 -9.55 2.07 -17.87
CA THR A 7 -10.58 1.14 -18.35
C THR A 7 -11.99 1.74 -18.25
N CYS A 8 -12.35 2.33 -17.10
CA CYS A 8 -13.70 2.86 -16.87
C CYS A 8 -13.74 4.37 -16.56
N GLY A 9 -12.58 5.02 -16.44
CA GLY A 9 -12.49 6.45 -16.11
C GLY A 9 -12.65 6.77 -14.62
N ASN A 10 -12.90 5.79 -13.75
CA ASN A 10 -12.99 6.02 -12.31
C ASN A 10 -11.71 6.63 -11.76
N ASP A 11 -11.86 7.67 -10.95
CA ASP A 11 -10.77 8.43 -10.38
C ASP A 11 -10.99 8.73 -8.89
N THR A 12 -11.94 8.03 -8.26
CA THR A 12 -12.33 8.18 -6.86
C THR A 12 -12.05 6.95 -6.02
N ASP A 13 -12.24 5.74 -6.56
CA ASP A 13 -12.19 4.51 -5.76
C ASP A 13 -11.16 3.47 -6.25
N PHE A 14 -10.26 3.04 -5.37
CA PHE A 14 -9.17 2.13 -5.71
C PHE A 14 -8.91 1.16 -4.56
N VAL A 15 -8.52 -0.06 -4.89
CA VAL A 15 -8.33 -1.15 -3.93
C VAL A 15 -6.93 -1.71 -4.07
N GLU A 16 -6.20 -1.79 -2.96
CA GLU A 16 -4.95 -2.53 -2.86
C GLU A 16 -5.23 -3.90 -2.20
N VAL A 17 -4.70 -4.97 -2.80
CA VAL A 17 -4.82 -6.33 -2.30
C VAL A 17 -3.41 -6.89 -2.12
N ALA A 18 -3.05 -7.13 -0.86
CA ALA A 18 -1.82 -7.82 -0.48
C ALA A 18 -2.13 -9.32 -0.30
N ASP A 19 -1.61 -10.17 -1.17
CA ASP A 19 -1.76 -11.63 -1.06
C ASP A 19 -0.44 -12.29 -0.67
N GLY A 20 -0.49 -13.20 0.31
CA GLY A 20 0.68 -13.90 0.83
C GLY A 20 1.75 -13.01 1.45
N VAL A 21 1.42 -11.77 1.82
CA VAL A 21 2.39 -10.81 2.38
C VAL A 21 2.75 -11.13 3.82
N ILE A 22 4.05 -11.19 4.13
CA ILE A 22 4.58 -11.13 5.49
C ILE A 22 5.07 -9.71 5.74
N LEU A 23 4.48 -9.04 6.74
CA LEU A 23 4.91 -7.75 7.26
C LEU A 23 5.79 -7.98 8.50
N THR A 24 7.05 -7.56 8.44
CA THR A 24 7.94 -7.61 9.60
C THR A 24 8.19 -6.20 10.11
N THR A 25 7.72 -5.90 11.33
CA THR A 25 7.94 -4.62 12.00
C THR A 25 8.73 -4.83 13.29
N HIS A 26 9.81 -4.08 13.45
CA HIS A 26 10.64 -4.13 14.64
C HIS A 26 10.16 -3.06 15.64
N TYR A 27 9.96 -3.47 16.88
CA TYR A 27 9.60 -2.57 17.98
C TYR A 27 10.62 -2.68 19.09
N VAL A 28 10.98 -1.53 19.65
CA VAL A 28 11.80 -1.39 20.85
C VAL A 28 10.93 -0.87 21.97
N GLN A 29 11.01 -1.52 23.13
CA GLN A 29 10.32 -1.07 24.32
C GLN A 29 11.14 0.04 25.00
N ASN A 30 10.49 1.17 25.26
CA ASN A 30 11.06 2.33 25.93
C ASN A 30 11.02 2.17 27.46
N ASP A 31 11.78 3.01 28.17
CA ASP A 31 11.88 2.99 29.64
C ASP A 31 10.56 3.33 30.36
N ASP A 32 9.65 4.05 29.68
CA ASP A 32 8.31 4.35 30.17
C ASP A 32 7.29 3.23 29.87
N CYS A 33 7.78 2.06 29.43
CA CYS A 33 7.02 0.89 28.99
C CYS A 33 6.21 1.08 27.69
N SER A 34 6.37 2.21 26.97
CA SER A 34 5.81 2.38 25.63
C SER A 34 6.67 1.65 24.57
N PHE A 35 6.19 1.59 23.32
CA PHE A 35 6.93 0.98 22.21
C PHE A 35 7.20 2.01 21.12
N SER A 36 8.43 2.03 20.63
CA SER A 36 8.85 2.77 19.44
C SER A 36 9.11 1.79 18.31
N GLN A 37 8.72 2.12 17.08
CA GLN A 37 9.14 1.36 15.92
C GLN A 37 10.61 1.65 15.63
N ASP A 38 11.42 0.59 15.47
CA ASP A 38 12.84 0.70 15.19
C ASP A 38 13.06 0.68 13.67
N GLY A 39 13.27 1.87 13.10
CA GLY A 39 13.46 2.10 11.66
C GLY A 39 12.18 2.40 10.87
N ASP A 40 12.36 3.04 9.71
CA ASP A 40 11.27 3.39 8.76
C ASP A 40 10.88 2.23 7.82
N GLU A 41 11.75 1.22 7.66
CA GLU A 41 11.55 0.16 6.69
C GLU A 41 10.78 -1.02 7.27
N SER A 42 9.48 -1.03 7.03
CA SER A 42 8.70 -2.26 7.11
C SER A 42 9.01 -3.13 5.89
N GLN A 43 9.59 -4.32 6.10
CA GLN A 43 9.76 -5.27 5.00
C GLN A 43 8.43 -5.95 4.69
N ILE A 44 7.96 -5.74 3.47
CA ILE A 44 6.81 -6.41 2.87
C ILE A 44 7.36 -7.49 1.94
N LEU A 45 7.16 -8.76 2.31
CA LEU A 45 7.53 -9.91 1.48
C LEU A 45 6.26 -10.54 0.90
N GLY A 46 5.95 -10.27 -0.37
CA GLY A 46 4.79 -10.83 -1.08
C GLY A 46 4.42 -10.02 -2.34
N GLU A 47 3.32 -10.36 -3.00
CA GLU A 47 2.83 -9.65 -4.19
C GLU A 47 1.72 -8.66 -3.78
N ILE A 48 1.96 -7.37 -3.99
CA ILE A 48 0.91 -6.35 -3.86
C ILE A 48 0.28 -6.15 -5.23
N ARG A 49 -1.05 -6.27 -5.28
CA ARG A 49 -1.85 -5.99 -6.47
C ARG A 49 -2.71 -4.77 -6.24
N PHE A 50 -2.89 -3.98 -7.29
CA PHE A 50 -3.67 -2.74 -7.24
C PHE A 50 -4.78 -2.80 -8.27
N PHE A 51 -6.01 -2.46 -7.88
CA PHE A 51 -7.21 -2.60 -8.69
C PHE A 51 -8.05 -1.33 -8.68
N CYS A 52 -8.82 -1.14 -9.75
CA CYS A 52 -9.90 -0.15 -9.76
C CYS A 52 -11.08 -0.64 -8.91
N GLY A 53 -11.59 0.18 -7.97
CA GLY A 53 -12.74 -0.19 -7.14
C GLY A 53 -14.06 -0.35 -7.90
N GLU A 54 -14.21 0.35 -9.03
CA GLU A 54 -15.45 0.34 -9.82
C GLU A 54 -15.54 -0.81 -10.84
N CYS A 55 -14.48 -1.04 -11.63
CA CYS A 55 -14.50 -2.03 -12.71
C CYS A 55 -13.60 -3.25 -12.45
N ASN A 56 -12.92 -3.29 -11.29
CA ASN A 56 -12.01 -4.36 -10.89
C ASN A 56 -10.84 -4.61 -11.87
N ALA A 57 -10.53 -3.63 -12.73
CA ALA A 57 -9.40 -3.70 -13.64
C ALA A 57 -8.08 -3.72 -12.85
N ASP A 58 -7.14 -4.56 -13.31
CA ASP A 58 -5.79 -4.61 -12.75
C ASP A 58 -4.99 -3.35 -13.14
N LEU A 59 -4.59 -2.62 -12.11
CA LEU A 59 -3.83 -1.37 -12.16
C LEU A 59 -2.47 -1.52 -11.45
N THR A 60 -2.00 -2.73 -11.15
CA THR A 60 -0.77 -3.02 -10.39
C THR A 60 0.46 -2.28 -10.93
N ARG A 61 0.54 -2.08 -12.25
CA ARG A 61 1.60 -1.27 -12.90
C ARG A 61 1.67 0.20 -12.45
N PHE A 62 0.60 0.73 -11.86
CA PHE A 62 0.50 2.10 -11.34
C PHE A 62 0.67 2.18 -9.83
N HIS A 63 0.89 1.04 -9.16
CA HIS A 63 0.99 0.93 -7.70
C HIS A 63 2.08 1.84 -7.12
N GLN A 64 3.29 1.84 -7.69
CA GLN A 64 4.38 2.70 -7.20
C GLN A 64 4.01 4.19 -7.20
N ARG A 65 3.33 4.66 -8.26
CA ARG A 65 2.87 6.05 -8.34
C ARG A 65 1.74 6.35 -7.36
N PHE A 66 0.93 5.36 -7.02
CA PHE A 66 -0.09 5.48 -5.98
C PHE A 66 0.56 5.62 -4.59
N VAL A 67 1.57 4.79 -4.27
CA VAL A 67 2.30 4.85 -3.00
C VAL A 67 2.99 6.21 -2.80
N GLU A 68 3.58 6.79 -3.85
CA GLU A 68 4.16 8.14 -3.83
C GLU A 68 3.16 9.28 -3.55
N MET A 69 1.85 9.00 -3.62
CA MET A 69 0.76 9.96 -3.37
C MET A 69 0.12 9.79 -1.98
N LEU A 70 0.63 8.88 -1.13
CA LEU A 70 0.19 8.72 0.26
C LEU A 70 0.97 9.68 1.17
N PHE A 71 0.26 10.43 2.04
CA PHE A 71 0.83 11.41 2.97
C PHE A 71 0.28 11.20 4.38
#